data_AF-A0A1V6M3L2-F1
#
_entry.id   AF-A0A1V6M3L2-F1
#
_cell.length_a   1.000
_cell.length_b   1.000
_cell.length_c   1.000
_cell.angle_alpha   90.00
_cell.angle_beta   90.00
_cell.angle_gamma   90.00
#
_symmetry.space_group_name_H-M   'P 1'
#
loop_
_entity.id
_entity.type
_entity.pdbx_description
1 polymer ?
#
loop_
_entity_poly.entity_id
_entity_poly.type
_entity_poly.pdbx_seq_one_letter_code
_entity_poly.pdbx_strand_id
1 'polypeptide(L)'
;MKPVIEQTESNTQERVKEAVADCGYGNYANYEYLEQKEIEGYVPDSNFQQYKSGEYEKEENRYHYSNFQYDSARDSYVVSERKATKSL
;
A
#
# COMPACT_ATOMS: atom_id res chain seq x y z
N MET A 1 -7.32 6.47 11.77
CA MET A 1 -8.34 5.56 12.33
C MET A 1 -8.37 5.57 13.85
N LYS A 2 -7.21 5.59 14.53
CA LYS A 2 -7.11 5.66 16.00
C LYS A 2 -8.21 6.50 16.70
N PRO A 3 -8.40 7.79 16.36
CA PRO A 3 -9.41 8.60 17.06
C PRO A 3 -10.85 8.09 16.88
N VAL A 4 -11.17 7.50 15.71
CA VAL A 4 -12.50 6.95 15.43
C VAL A 4 -12.74 5.67 16.23
N ILE A 5 -11.74 4.79 16.33
CA ILE A 5 -11.83 3.56 17.14
C ILE A 5 -11.97 3.91 18.62
N GLU A 6 -11.07 4.76 19.16
CA GLU A 6 -11.11 5.15 20.58
C GLU A 6 -12.44 5.82 20.96
N GLN A 7 -12.97 6.68 20.09
CA GLN A 7 -14.27 7.31 20.34
C GLN A 7 -15.42 6.29 20.26
N THR A 8 -15.37 5.33 19.33
CA THR A 8 -16.37 4.26 19.23
C THR A 8 -16.40 3.40 20.49
N GLU A 9 -15.23 2.96 20.98
CA GLU A 9 -15.14 2.19 22.22
C GLU A 9 -15.62 2.99 23.43
N SER A 10 -15.28 4.28 23.50
CA SER A 10 -15.76 5.18 24.56
C SER A 10 -17.30 5.35 24.52
N ASN A 11 -17.89 5.48 23.33
CA ASN A 11 -19.33 5.66 23.19
C ASN A 11 -20.13 4.39 23.49
N THR A 12 -19.60 3.24 23.10
CA THR A 12 -20.30 1.94 23.19
C THR A 12 -19.97 1.17 24.47
N GLN A 13 -18.84 1.50 25.12
CA GLN A 13 -18.25 0.71 26.20
C GLN A 13 -17.86 -0.72 25.77
N GLU A 14 -17.73 -0.95 24.46
CA GLU A 14 -17.33 -2.23 23.87
C GLU A 14 -15.99 -2.09 23.15
N ARG A 15 -15.25 -3.21 23.05
CA ARG A 15 -14.01 -3.26 22.28
C ARG A 15 -14.31 -3.50 20.80
N VAL A 16 -13.66 -2.73 19.94
CA VAL A 16 -13.69 -2.99 18.50
C VAL A 16 -12.81 -4.19 18.20
N LYS A 17 -13.34 -5.18 17.49
CA LYS A 17 -12.60 -6.38 17.07
C LYS A 17 -12.26 -6.37 15.58
N GLU A 18 -13.11 -5.73 14.79
CA GLU A 18 -13.00 -5.66 13.34
C GLU A 18 -13.25 -4.21 12.88
N ALA A 19 -12.50 -3.76 11.87
CA ALA A 19 -12.65 -2.43 11.29
C ALA A 19 -12.58 -2.49 9.77
N VAL A 20 -13.54 -1.85 9.10
CA VAL A 20 -13.56 -1.68 7.64
C VAL A 20 -13.49 -0.19 7.35
N ALA A 21 -12.58 0.24 6.47
CA ALA A 21 -12.43 1.64 6.12
C ALA A 21 -12.07 1.81 4.63
N ASP A 22 -12.28 3.01 4.09
CA ASP A 22 -11.83 3.35 2.74
C ASP A 22 -10.30 3.47 2.66
N CYS A 23 -9.78 3.55 1.43
CA CYS A 23 -8.35 3.58 1.17
C CYS A 23 -7.63 4.82 1.71
N GLY A 24 -8.33 5.90 2.07
CA GLY A 24 -7.76 7.06 2.74
C GLY A 24 -7.25 6.74 4.14
N TYR A 25 -7.68 5.63 4.73
CA TYR A 25 -7.15 5.10 5.98
C TYR A 25 -5.95 4.16 5.79
N GLY A 26 -5.58 3.83 4.55
CA GLY A 26 -4.52 2.89 4.21
C GLY A 26 -3.12 3.48 4.37
N ASN A 27 -2.68 3.69 5.60
CA ASN A 27 -1.33 4.17 5.91
C ASN A 27 -0.68 3.39 7.04
N TYR A 28 0.65 3.44 7.11
CA TYR A 28 1.44 2.67 8.08
C TYR A 28 1.00 2.89 9.53
N ALA A 29 0.83 4.15 9.96
CA ALA A 29 0.44 4.46 11.33
C ALA A 29 -0.92 3.85 11.72
N ASN A 30 -1.83 3.73 10.75
CA ASN A 30 -3.12 3.10 10.91
C ASN A 30 -3.00 1.57 10.99
N TYR A 31 -2.19 0.94 10.13
CA TYR A 31 -1.95 -0.51 10.19
C TYR A 31 -1.27 -0.94 11.49
N GLU A 32 -0.23 -0.20 11.90
CA GLU A 32 0.48 -0.43 13.15
C GLU A 32 -0.45 -0.29 14.36
N TYR A 33 -1.36 0.69 14.34
CA TYR A 33 -2.36 0.84 15.40
C TYR A 33 -3.32 -0.36 15.48
N LEU A 34 -3.81 -0.87 14.35
CA LEU A 34 -4.68 -2.05 14.32
C LEU A 34 -3.97 -3.29 14.85
N GLU A 35 -2.74 -3.51 14.40
CA GLU A 35 -1.90 -4.64 14.83
C GLU A 35 -1.65 -4.60 16.34
N GLN A 36 -1.23 -3.45 16.87
CA GLN A 36 -1.00 -3.25 18.31
C GLN A 36 -2.26 -3.46 19.17
N LYS A 37 -3.44 -3.27 18.58
CA LYS A 37 -4.73 -3.42 19.25
C LYS A 37 -5.39 -4.77 18.99
N GLU A 38 -4.75 -5.63 18.19
CA GLU A 38 -5.29 -6.92 17.76
C GLU A 38 -6.68 -6.79 17.10
N ILE A 39 -6.87 -5.73 16.30
CA ILE A 39 -8.11 -5.45 15.55
C ILE A 39 -7.91 -5.92 14.10
N GLU A 40 -8.81 -6.76 13.62
CA GLU A 40 -8.78 -7.22 12.23
C GLU A 40 -9.25 -6.11 11.29
N GLY A 41 -8.34 -5.62 10.44
CA GLY A 41 -8.58 -4.47 9.57
C GLY A 41 -8.72 -4.83 8.10
N TYR A 42 -9.78 -4.33 7.47
CA TYR A 42 -10.01 -4.41 6.04
C TYR A 42 -9.95 -3.01 5.43
N VAL A 43 -8.75 -2.61 5.00
CA VAL A 43 -8.49 -1.28 4.43
C VAL A 43 -7.81 -1.45 3.07
N PRO A 44 -8.44 -1.04 1.96
CA PRO A 44 -7.83 -1.16 0.63
C PRO A 44 -6.61 -0.26 0.47
N ASP A 45 -5.63 -0.73 -0.30
CA ASP A 45 -4.51 0.08 -0.77
C ASP A 45 -5.01 1.19 -1.73
N SER A 46 -4.57 2.43 -1.51
CA SER A 46 -4.99 3.59 -2.32
C SER A 46 -4.54 3.53 -3.78
N ASN A 47 -3.47 2.79 -4.05
CA ASN A 47 -2.83 2.66 -5.33
C ASN A 47 -3.24 1.37 -6.06
N PHE A 48 -4.12 0.55 -5.44
CA PHE A 48 -4.61 -0.71 -5.98
C PHE A 48 -5.09 -0.61 -7.44
N GLN A 49 -5.81 0.46 -7.78
CA GLN A 49 -6.29 0.65 -9.16
C GLN A 49 -5.16 0.92 -10.15
N GLN A 50 -4.12 1.66 -9.75
CA GLN A 50 -2.96 1.93 -10.61
C GLN A 50 -2.14 0.67 -10.85
N TYR A 51 -1.95 -0.16 -9.83
CA TYR A 51 -1.33 -1.49 -9.98
C TYR A 51 -2.15 -2.37 -10.93
N LYS A 52 -3.47 -2.43 -10.74
CA LYS A 52 -4.35 -3.27 -11.55
C LYS A 52 -4.43 -2.82 -13.02
N SER A 53 -4.38 -1.51 -13.28
CA SER A 53 -4.49 -0.97 -14.64
C SER A 53 -3.20 -1.08 -15.44
N GLY A 54 -2.10 -1.51 -14.83
CA GLY A 54 -0.80 -1.50 -15.48
C GLY A 54 -0.19 -0.10 -15.59
N GLU A 55 -0.63 0.86 -14.74
CA GLU A 55 -0.23 2.27 -14.88
C GLU A 55 1.27 2.45 -14.70
N TYR A 56 1.84 1.78 -13.70
CA TYR A 56 3.25 1.90 -13.36
C TYR A 56 4.16 1.13 -14.33
N GLU A 57 3.63 0.19 -15.10
CA GLU A 57 4.34 -0.55 -16.14
C GLU A 57 4.48 0.21 -17.46
N LYS A 58 3.79 1.35 -17.62
CA LYS A 58 3.92 2.21 -18.80
C LYS A 58 5.35 2.78 -18.90
N GLU A 59 5.82 3.01 -20.13
CA GLU A 59 7.17 3.56 -20.39
C GLU A 59 7.39 4.92 -19.70
N GLU A 60 6.34 5.74 -19.62
CA GLU A 60 6.36 7.04 -18.92
C GLU A 60 6.70 6.89 -17.42
N ASN A 61 6.36 5.74 -16.84
CA ASN A 61 6.59 5.40 -15.44
C ASN A 61 7.79 4.45 -15.25
N ARG A 62 8.70 4.35 -16.22
CA ARG A 62 9.88 3.45 -16.16
C ARG A 62 10.73 3.60 -14.90
N TYR A 63 10.80 4.81 -14.32
CA TYR A 63 11.57 5.11 -13.11
C TYR A 63 10.72 5.10 -11.83
N HIS A 64 9.48 4.64 -11.90
CA HIS A 64 8.68 4.39 -10.70
C HIS A 64 9.35 3.29 -9.87
N TYR A 65 9.45 3.50 -8.55
CA TYR A 65 10.21 2.63 -7.64
C TYR A 65 9.72 1.17 -7.66
N SER A 66 8.44 0.93 -7.97
CA SER A 66 7.88 -0.44 -8.09
C SER A 66 8.51 -1.24 -9.23
N ASN A 67 9.15 -0.58 -10.20
CA ASN A 67 9.84 -1.21 -11.31
C ASN A 67 11.31 -1.53 -11.00
N PHE A 68 11.78 -1.19 -9.80
CA PHE A 68 13.17 -1.40 -9.41
C PHE A 68 13.32 -2.82 -8.89
N GLN A 69 14.36 -3.51 -9.35
CA GLN A 69 14.71 -4.84 -8.86
C GLN A 69 15.92 -4.72 -7.95
N TYR A 70 15.83 -5.31 -6.76
CA TYR A 70 16.95 -5.33 -5.84
C TYR A 70 17.96 -6.41 -6.25
N ASP A 71 19.20 -5.98 -6.52
CA ASP A 71 20.36 -6.83 -6.78
C ASP A 71 21.15 -7.02 -5.47
N SER A 72 20.90 -8.15 -4.81
CA SER A 72 21.57 -8.51 -3.56
C SER A 72 23.08 -8.72 -3.68
N ALA A 73 23.62 -9.04 -4.87
CA ALA A 73 25.05 -9.23 -5.05
C ALA A 73 25.82 -7.90 -5.09
N ARG A 74 25.14 -6.83 -5.53
CA ARG A 74 25.70 -5.47 -5.62
C ARG A 74 25.19 -4.53 -4.52
N ASP A 75 24.28 -5.00 -3.67
CA ASP A 75 23.54 -4.21 -2.69
C ASP A 75 22.95 -2.92 -3.30
N SER A 76 22.25 -3.07 -4.42
CA SER A 76 21.77 -1.93 -5.21
C SER A 76 20.47 -2.23 -5.94
N TYR A 77 19.71 -1.20 -6.29
CA TYR A 77 18.52 -1.32 -7.12
C TYR A 77 18.86 -1.09 -8.59
N VAL A 78 18.40 -1.99 -9.46
CA VAL A 78 18.58 -1.89 -10.91
C VAL A 78 17.22 -1.73 -11.60
N VAL A 79 17.18 -0.88 -12.63
CA VAL A 79 16.04 -0.76 -13.54
C VAL A 79 16.38 -1.51 -14.81
N SER A 80 15.56 -2.47 -15.21
CA SER A 80 15.75 -3.15 -16.49
C SER A 80 15.58 -2.13 -17.62
N GLU A 81 16.65 -1.87 -18.39
CA GLU A 81 16.53 -1.11 -19.62
C GLU A 81 15.71 -1.91 -20.62
N ARG A 82 14.40 -1.67 -20.71
CA ARG A 82 13.61 -2.14 -21.85
C ARG A 82 14.13 -1.39 -23.08
N LYS A 83 15.01 -2.00 -23.87
CA LYS A 83 15.33 -1.48 -25.20
C LYS A 83 14.03 -1.43 -25.99
N ALA A 84 13.67 -0.25 -26.49
CA ALA A 84 12.57 -0.10 -27.41
C ALA A 84 12.82 -1.01 -28.62
N THR A 85 12.12 -2.13 -28.71
CA THR A 85 12.00 -2.87 -29.95
C THR A 85 11.19 -1.99 -30.89
N LYS A 86 11.88 -1.22 -31.74
CA LYS A 86 11.29 -0.72 -32.98
C LYS A 86 10.89 -1.96 -33.80
N SER A 87 9.62 -2.31 -33.81
CA SER A 87 9.09 -3.07 -34.94
C SER A 87 9.18 -2.17 -36.17
N LEU A 88 9.90 -2.66 -37.18
CA LEU A 88 9.99 -2.08 -38.52
C LEU A 88 8.66 -2.27 -39.26
#